data_AF-A0A2E3P1J9-F1
#
_entry.id   AF-A0A2E3P1J9-F1
#
_cell.length_a   1.000
_cell.length_b   1.000
_cell.length_c   1.000
_cell.angle_alpha   90.00
_cell.angle_beta   90.00
_cell.angle_gamma   90.00
#
_symmetry.space_group_name_H-M   'P 1'
#
loop_
_entity.id
_entity.type
_entity.pdbx_description
1 polymer ?
#
loop_
_entity_poly.entity_id
_entity_poly.type
_entity_poly.pdbx_seq_one_letter_code
_entity_poly.pdbx_strand_id
1 'polypeptide(L)' 'MYTGGPLDRAGDRRRGDAAVAELLSHPKARVAPVWRDRNLVEPGDDKSDRGPRAGWLTGEAAGTVTLHASVQGFL' A
#
# COMPACT_ATOMS: atom_id res chain seq x y z
N MET A 1 -8.51 -10.21 3.40
CA MET A 1 -8.53 -9.95 4.85
C MET A 1 -7.09 -10.06 5.36
N TYR A 2 -6.48 -8.99 5.89
CA TYR A 2 -5.10 -9.02 6.44
C TYR A 2 -5.05 -9.47 7.92
N THR A 3 -6.01 -10.27 8.35
CA THR A 3 -6.04 -10.85 9.70
C THR A 3 -5.22 -12.13 9.73
N GLY A 4 -4.32 -12.26 10.69
CA GLY A 4 -3.43 -13.43 10.83
C GLY A 4 -2.12 -13.35 10.03
N GLY A 5 -1.87 -12.25 9.32
CA GLY A 5 -0.55 -12.00 8.73
C GLY A 5 0.50 -11.65 9.79
N PRO A 6 1.80 -11.87 9.54
CA PRO A 6 2.89 -11.63 10.50
C PRO A 6 3.19 -10.14 10.73
N LEU A 7 2.33 -9.23 10.25
CA LEU A 7 2.55 -7.80 10.34
C LEU A 7 2.14 -7.27 11.72
N ASP A 8 3.10 -6.69 12.43
CA ASP A 8 2.80 -5.85 13.59
C ASP A 8 2.04 -4.60 13.13
N ARG A 9 0.89 -4.35 13.75
CA ARG A 9 0.00 -3.23 13.40
C ARG A 9 0.46 -1.90 14.00
N ALA A 10 1.46 -1.89 14.89
CA ALA A 10 2.04 -0.68 15.49
C ALA A 10 0.98 0.33 15.94
N GLY A 11 0.00 -0.15 16.72
CA GLY A 11 -1.24 0.56 17.05
C GLY A 11 -1.04 1.97 17.61
N ASP A 12 0.05 2.18 18.34
CA ASP A 12 0.41 3.44 19.01
C ASP A 12 1.06 4.47 18.07
N ARG A 13 1.60 4.02 16.93
CA ARG A 13 2.28 4.90 15.96
C ARG A 13 1.37 5.37 14.82
N ARG A 14 0.24 4.71 14.58
CA ARG A 14 -0.59 4.91 13.37
C ARG A 14 -1.42 6.20 13.34
N ARG A 15 -1.55 6.92 14.45
CA ARG A 15 -2.45 8.09 14.58
C ARG A 15 -1.72 9.43 14.62
N GLY A 16 -0.39 9.43 14.68
CA GLY A 16 0.40 10.66 14.72
C GLY A 16 0.92 11.01 13.34
N ASP A 17 0.57 12.19 12.83
CA ASP A 17 1.01 12.65 11.50
C ASP A 17 2.54 12.62 11.35
N ALA A 18 3.28 13.00 12.40
CA ALA A 18 4.74 12.95 12.41
C ALA A 18 5.28 11.50 12.30
N ALA A 19 4.63 10.55 12.98
CA ALA A 19 5.02 9.13 12.92
C ALA A 19 4.67 8.52 11.55
N VAL A 20 3.57 8.94 10.94
CA VAL A 20 3.22 8.53 9.56
C VAL A 20 4.22 9.08 8.56
N ALA A 21 4.60 10.36 8.67
CA ALA A 21 5.60 10.98 7.80
C ALA A 21 6.97 10.30 7.91
N GLU A 22 7.39 9.93 9.12
CA GLU A 22 8.61 9.13 9.36
C GLU A 22 8.54 7.76 8.68
N LEU A 23 7.41 7.05 8.79
CA LEU A 23 7.23 5.75 8.14
C LEU A 23 7.23 5.86 6.61
N LEU A 24 6.66 6.92 6.04
CA LEU A 24 6.62 7.17 4.61
C LEU A 24 7.97 7.58 4.02
N SER A 25 8.85 8.20 4.82
CA SER A 25 10.20 8.58 4.37
C SER A 25 11.18 7.40 4.31
N HIS A 26 10.82 6.26 4.91
CA HIS A 26 11.69 5.09 4.92
C HIS A 26 11.84 4.49 3.50
N PRO A 27 13.06 4.24 2.98
CA PRO A 27 13.27 3.74 1.62
C PRO A 27 12.60 2.40 1.30
N LYS A 28 12.34 1.59 2.34
CA LYS A 28 11.65 0.29 2.24
C LYS A 28 10.15 0.37 2.56
N ALA A 29 9.59 1.56 2.71
CA ALA A 29 8.15 1.74 2.93
C ALA A 29 7.38 1.12 1.77
N ARG A 30 6.32 0.36 2.11
CA ARG A 30 5.42 -0.27 1.15
C ARG A 30 4.04 0.30 1.35
N VAL A 31 3.48 0.86 0.27
CA VAL A 31 2.13 1.41 0.25
C VAL A 31 1.23 0.43 -0.49
N ALA A 32 0.10 0.06 0.13
CA ALA A 32 -0.94 -0.72 -0.52
C ALA A 32 -1.92 0.23 -1.23
N PRO A 33 -1.90 0.36 -2.56
CA PRO A 33 -2.88 1.18 -3.26
C PRO A 33 -4.26 0.50 -3.24
N VAL A 34 -5.28 1.31 -2.97
CA VAL A 34 -6.68 0.88 -2.90
C VAL A 34 -7.49 1.76 -3.86
N TRP A 35 -8.28 1.14 -4.72
CA TRP A 35 -9.26 1.81 -5.57
C TRP A 35 -10.66 1.31 -5.23
N ARG A 36 -11.53 2.23 -4.80
CA ARG A 36 -12.83 1.92 -4.20
C ARG A 36 -12.65 0.95 -3.02
N ASP A 37 -13.03 -0.30 -3.19
CA ASP A 37 -12.98 -1.38 -2.20
C ASP A 37 -11.99 -2.51 -2.60
N ARG A 38 -11.14 -2.27 -3.60
CA ARG A 38 -10.22 -3.28 -4.17
C ARG A 38 -8.77 -2.83 -4.06
N ASN A 39 -7.90 -3.75 -3.67
CA ASN A 39 -6.45 -3.53 -3.65
C ASN A 39 -5.85 -3.87 -5.01
N LEU A 40 -4.73 -3.24 -5.35
CA LEU A 40 -3.89 -3.71 -6.44
C LEU A 40 -3.36 -5.12 -6.12
N VAL A 41 -3.44 -6.00 -7.10
CA VAL A 41 -2.93 -7.37 -7.01
C VAL A 41 -2.03 -7.67 -8.19
N GLU A 42 -0.95 -8.39 -7.92
CA GLU A 42 -0.05 -8.94 -8.92
C GLU A 42 -0.39 -10.42 -9.17
N PRO A 43 -0.31 -10.93 -10.41
CA PRO A 43 -0.36 -12.35 -10.67
C PRO A 43 0.74 -13.07 -9.86
N GLY A 44 0.41 -14.20 -9.23
CA GLY A 44 1.43 -15.06 -8.66
C GLY A 44 2.20 -15.78 -9.78
N ASP A 45 3.51 -15.88 -9.67
CA ASP A 45 4.30 -16.67 -10.62
C ASP A 45 3.97 -18.16 -10.45
N ASP A 46 3.52 -18.77 -11.55
CA ASP A 46 3.35 -20.22 -11.67
C ASP A 46 4.69 -20.89 -11.37
N LYS A 47 4.84 -21.46 -10.16
CA LYS A 47 5.52 -22.74 -9.83
C LYS A 47 5.57 -22.99 -8.31
N SER A 48 5.36 -22.00 -7.44
CA SER A 48 5.38 -22.24 -5.98
C SER A 48 4.37 -21.46 -5.14
N ASP A 49 3.75 -20.39 -5.65
CA ASP A 49 2.80 -19.58 -4.87
C ASP A 49 1.52 -19.32 -5.69
N ARG A 50 0.53 -20.21 -5.53
CA ARG A 50 -0.64 -20.35 -6.43
C ARG A 50 -1.75 -19.32 -6.21
N GLY A 51 -1.42 -18.04 -6.02
CA GLY A 51 -2.45 -17.04 -5.75
C GLY A 51 -2.05 -15.61 -6.05
N PRO A 52 -3.04 -14.71 -6.24
CA PRO A 52 -2.80 -13.29 -6.40
C PRO A 52 -2.06 -12.74 -5.17
N ARG A 53 -1.03 -11.95 -5.42
CA ARG A 53 -0.23 -11.29 -4.38
C ARG A 53 -0.63 -9.83 -4.27
N ALA A 54 -0.48 -9.25 -3.09
CA ALA A 54 -0.67 -7.81 -2.94
C ALA A 54 0.38 -7.06 -3.78
N GLY A 55 -0.07 -6.17 -4.65
CA GLY A 55 0.80 -5.23 -5.33
C GLY A 55 1.16 -4.08 -4.39
N TRP A 56 2.42 -3.65 -4.40
CA TRP A 56 2.94 -2.63 -3.50
C TRP A 56 3.56 -1.48 -4.30
N LEU A 57 3.40 -0.26 -3.80
CA LEU A 57 4.12 0.92 -4.30
C LEU A 57 5.21 1.34 -3.30
N THR A 58 6.27 1.95 -3.80
CA THR A 58 7.18 2.76 -2.98
C THR A 58 6.45 4.03 -2.51
N GLY A 59 6.97 4.69 -1.48
CA GLY A 59 6.42 5.97 -1.01
C GLY A 59 6.39 7.04 -2.11
N GLU A 60 7.47 7.15 -2.89
CA GLU A 60 7.55 8.07 -4.03
C GLU A 60 6.49 7.76 -5.10
N ALA A 61 6.38 6.50 -5.54
CA ALA A 61 5.41 6.10 -6.55
C ALA A 61 3.97 6.34 -6.08
N ALA A 62 3.68 6.10 -4.79
CA ALA A 62 2.38 6.40 -4.20
C ALA A 62 2.06 7.90 -4.21
N GLY A 63 3.04 8.75 -3.94
CA GLY A 63 2.89 10.22 -4.05
C GLY A 63 2.52 10.65 -5.47
N THR A 64 3.26 10.16 -6.47
CA THR A 64 2.99 10.43 -7.89
C THR A 64 1.58 9.98 -8.32
N VAL A 65 1.18 8.74 -7.99
CA VAL A 65 -0.15 8.21 -8.33
C VAL A 65 -1.26 9.04 -7.68
N THR A 66 -1.08 9.47 -6.43
CA THR A 66 -2.07 10.29 -5.71
C THR A 66 -2.28 11.65 -6.40
N LEU A 67 -1.19 12.30 -6.83
CA LEU A 67 -1.24 13.57 -7.56
C LEU A 67 -1.94 13.44 -8.92
N HIS A 68 -1.74 12.33 -9.64
CA HIS A 68 -2.41 12.09 -10.93
C HIS A 68 -3.88 11.69 -10.77
N ALA A 69 -4.21 10.87 -9.77
CA ALA A 69 -5.58 10.42 -9.51
C ALA A 69 -6.49 11.59 -9.05
N SER A 70 -5.94 12.57 -8.34
CA SER A 70 -6.67 13.77 -7.90
C SER A 70 -7.01 14.73 -9.05
N VAL A 71 -6.44 14.52 -10.25
CA VAL A 71 -6.79 15.27 -11.48
C VAL A 71 -7.94 14.60 -12.25
N GLN A 72 -8.24 13.32 -12.00
CA GLN A 72 -9.22 12.54 -12.77
C GLN A 72 -10.61 12.40 -12.11
N GLY A 73 -10.91 13.20 -11.07
CA GLY A 73 -12.21 13.18 -10.42
C GLY A 73 -13.28 13.97 -11.18
N PHE A 74 -14.09 13.27 -11.99
CA PHE A 74 -15.54 13.41 -12.22
C PHE A 74 -15.90 12.84 -13.60
N LEU A 75 -16.36 11.58 -13.63
CA LEU A 75 -17.30 11.04 -14.62
C LEU A 75 -18.30 10.14 -13.88
#